data_AF-A0A3D4TBJ7-F1
#
_entry.id   AF-A0A3D4TBJ7-F1
#
_cell.length_a   1.000
_cell.length_b   1.000
_cell.length_c   1.000
_cell.angle_alpha   90.00
_cell.angle_beta   90.00
_cell.angle_gamma   90.00
#
_symmetry.space_group_name_H-M   'P 1'
#
loop_
_entity.id
_entity.type
_entity.pdbx_description
1 polymer ?
#
loop_
_entity_poly.entity_id
_entity_poly.type
_entity_poly.pdbx_seq_one_letter_code
_entity_poly.pdbx_strand_id
1 'polypeptide(L)'
;MMELQERIQLISEIGKHLGSVDANWLTAKERASRENPWFIPEFIDHAVTQICQQFLQAAALAAWAKQYGLPAATPSPKTVGLVTAGNIPLVGFHDLLCIFISGHKALIKPSSKDSILLKYIVNKMSELDARVNDLIQFQEQLKNCDAYIATGGNNTSRYFSYYFGKYP
;
A
#
# COMPACT_ATOMS: atom_id res chain seq x y z
N MET A 1 -4.48 -18.89 4.41
CA MET A 1 -5.23 -17.62 4.34
C MET A 1 -4.87 -16.81 5.57
N MET A 2 -4.83 -15.48 5.47
CA MET A 2 -4.55 -14.59 6.61
C MET A 2 -5.86 -13.98 7.07
N GLU A 3 -6.23 -14.14 8.33
CA GLU A 3 -7.46 -13.61 8.93
C GLU A 3 -7.37 -12.10 9.15
N LEU A 4 -8.51 -11.41 9.26
CA LEU A 4 -8.59 -9.96 9.44
C LEU A 4 -7.76 -9.48 10.64
N GLN A 5 -7.82 -10.20 11.76
CA GLN A 5 -7.06 -9.86 12.96
C GLN A 5 -5.55 -9.95 12.74
N GLU A 6 -5.09 -10.96 12.00
CA GLU A 6 -3.67 -11.11 11.64
C GLU A 6 -3.22 -9.97 10.73
N ARG A 7 -4.05 -9.59 9.74
CA ARG A 7 -3.77 -8.46 8.84
C ARG A 7 -3.67 -7.13 9.61
N ILE A 8 -4.58 -6.88 10.55
CA ILE A 8 -4.55 -5.68 11.40
C ILE A 8 -3.30 -5.66 12.29
N GLN A 9 -2.95 -6.79 12.91
CA GLN A 9 -1.76 -6.88 13.75
C GLN A 9 -0.49 -6.63 12.94
N LEU A 10 -0.36 -7.30 11.79
CA LEU A 10 0.81 -7.16 10.92
C LEU A 10 1.04 -5.71 10.50
N ILE A 11 0.01 -5.03 10.00
CA ILE A 11 0.16 -3.65 9.54
C ILE A 11 0.38 -2.66 10.70
N SER A 12 -0.12 -2.99 11.90
CA SER A 12 0.15 -2.19 13.11
C SER A 12 1.62 -2.32 13.56
N GLU A 13 2.22 -3.51 13.43
CA GLU A 13 3.65 -3.72 13.68
C GLU A 13 4.51 -2.95 12.68
N ILE A 14 4.09 -2.87 11.41
CA ILE A 14 4.74 -2.00 10.42
C ILE A 14 4.71 -0.53 10.87
N GLY A 15 3.60 -0.06 11.43
CA GLY A 15 3.53 1.31 11.97
C GLY A 15 4.59 1.59 13.03
N LYS A 16 4.86 0.62 13.92
CA LYS A 16 5.95 0.74 14.92
C LYS A 16 7.33 0.74 14.26
N HIS A 17 7.54 -0.12 13.26
CA HIS A 17 8.80 -0.18 12.51
C HIS A 17 9.11 1.15 11.80
N LEU A 18 8.13 1.74 11.13
CA LEU A 18 8.30 3.01 10.39
C LEU A 18 8.54 4.22 11.30
N GLY A 19 8.08 4.14 12.56
CA GLY A 19 8.39 5.13 13.61
C GLY A 19 9.74 4.90 14.31
N SER A 20 10.50 3.85 13.95
CA SER A 20 11.79 3.53 14.57
C SER A 20 12.98 4.15 13.83
N VAL A 21 14.17 4.07 14.45
CA VAL A 21 15.45 4.50 13.88
C VAL A 21 16.17 3.38 13.12
N ASP A 22 15.42 2.45 12.51
CA ASP A 22 15.97 1.36 11.71
C ASP A 22 16.85 1.88 10.55
N ALA A 23 18.10 1.40 10.49
CA ALA A 23 19.07 1.90 9.52
C ALA A 23 18.67 1.61 8.05
N ASN A 24 18.03 0.47 7.80
CA ASN A 24 17.56 0.12 6.45
C ASN A 24 16.40 1.03 6.03
N TRP A 25 15.53 1.38 6.98
CA TRP A 25 14.44 2.32 6.74
C TRP A 25 14.96 3.73 6.44
N LEU A 26 15.91 4.24 7.23
CA LEU A 26 16.55 5.53 6.98
C LEU A 26 17.22 5.57 5.59
N THR A 27 17.94 4.50 5.24
CA THR A 27 18.57 4.35 3.91
C THR A 27 17.52 4.36 2.78
N ALA A 28 16.37 3.72 2.98
CA ALA A 28 15.28 3.74 2.00
C ALA A 28 14.70 5.16 1.80
N LYS A 29 14.53 5.93 2.88
CA LYS A 29 14.10 7.34 2.80
C LYS A 29 15.09 8.20 2.04
N GLU A 30 16.37 8.10 2.37
CA GLU A 30 17.45 8.84 1.69
C GLU A 30 17.52 8.51 0.20
N ARG A 31 17.40 7.22 -0.14
CA ARG A 31 17.39 6.78 -1.54
C ARG A 31 16.17 7.32 -2.28
N ALA A 32 14.98 7.26 -1.67
CA ALA A 32 13.75 7.79 -2.27
C ALA A 32 13.86 9.30 -2.54
N SER A 33 14.44 10.05 -1.61
CA SER A 33 14.66 11.49 -1.75
C SER A 33 15.64 11.83 -2.89
N ARG A 34 16.70 11.02 -3.07
CA ARG A 34 17.64 11.19 -4.19
C ARG A 34 17.04 10.86 -5.55
N GLU A 35 16.18 9.85 -5.63
CA GLU A 35 15.58 9.40 -6.90
C GLU A 35 14.35 10.24 -7.30
N ASN A 36 13.70 10.93 -6.35
CA ASN A 36 12.53 11.76 -6.62
C ASN A 36 12.64 13.15 -5.95
N PRO A 37 12.86 14.23 -6.72
CA PRO A 37 13.00 15.59 -6.18
C PRO A 37 11.77 16.10 -5.40
N TRP A 38 10.59 15.51 -5.60
CA TRP A 38 9.40 15.84 -4.82
C TRP A 38 9.43 15.26 -3.40
N PHE A 39 10.32 14.31 -3.13
CA PHE A 39 10.38 13.54 -1.89
C PHE A 39 11.47 14.11 -0.99
N ILE A 40 11.38 15.40 -0.69
CA ILE A 40 12.27 15.99 0.32
C ILE A 40 12.04 15.29 1.67
N PRO A 41 13.07 15.16 2.54
CA PRO A 41 12.98 14.41 3.79
C PRO A 41 11.77 14.79 4.64
N GLU A 42 11.44 16.08 4.70
CA GLU A 42 10.32 16.62 5.48
C GLU A 42 8.97 16.09 4.98
N PHE A 43 8.80 15.93 3.66
CA PHE A 43 7.56 15.41 3.08
C PHE A 43 7.44 13.90 3.27
N ILE A 44 8.56 13.17 3.19
CA ILE A 44 8.57 11.74 3.51
C ILE A 44 8.19 11.56 4.98
N ASP A 45 8.84 12.27 5.89
CA ASP A 45 8.62 12.15 7.32
C ASP A 45 7.20 12.58 7.72
N HIS A 46 6.68 13.63 7.10
CA HIS A 46 5.28 14.04 7.29
C HIS A 46 4.31 12.93 6.85
N ALA A 47 4.46 12.40 5.63
CA ALA A 47 3.59 11.35 5.11
C ALA A 47 3.63 10.09 5.99
N VAL A 48 4.83 9.64 6.37
CA VAL A 48 5.04 8.47 7.23
C VAL A 48 4.43 8.69 8.61
N THR A 49 4.63 9.86 9.21
CA THR A 49 4.06 10.20 10.52
C THR A 49 2.54 10.16 10.47
N GLN A 50 1.92 10.77 9.46
CA GLN A 50 0.46 10.76 9.30
C GLN A 50 -0.06 9.35 9.06
N ILE A 51 0.61 8.55 8.23
CA ILE A 51 0.24 7.15 8.01
C ILE A 51 0.25 6.38 9.33
N CYS A 52 1.33 6.47 10.10
CA CYS A 52 1.46 5.75 11.36
C CYS A 52 0.39 6.18 12.37
N GLN A 53 0.17 7.49 12.53
CA GLN A 53 -0.75 8.04 13.53
C GLN A 53 -2.22 7.82 13.17
N GLN A 54 -2.59 7.94 11.90
CA GLN A 54 -3.98 7.92 11.46
C GLN A 54 -4.45 6.53 11.02
N PHE A 55 -3.56 5.74 10.40
CA PHE A 55 -3.98 4.50 9.72
C PHE A 55 -3.45 3.23 10.38
N LEU A 56 -2.31 3.27 11.09
CA LEU A 56 -1.64 2.06 11.57
C LEU A 56 -1.83 1.78 13.07
N GLN A 57 -2.86 2.39 13.67
CA GLN A 57 -3.25 2.13 15.04
C GLN A 57 -4.23 0.96 15.09
N ALA A 58 -3.87 -0.13 15.76
CA ALA A 58 -4.67 -1.36 15.80
C ALA A 58 -6.14 -1.12 16.20
N ALA A 59 -6.38 -0.26 17.20
CA ALA A 59 -7.73 0.09 17.64
C ALA A 59 -8.52 0.85 16.56
N ALA A 60 -7.88 1.78 15.86
CA ALA A 60 -8.52 2.53 14.76
C ALA A 60 -8.85 1.61 13.58
N LEU A 61 -7.92 0.73 13.21
CA LEU A 61 -8.12 -0.28 12.15
C LEU A 61 -9.25 -1.24 12.48
N ALA A 62 -9.31 -1.76 13.71
CA ALA A 62 -10.37 -2.66 14.14
C ALA A 62 -11.74 -1.97 14.13
N ALA A 63 -11.81 -0.72 14.61
CA ALA A 63 -13.03 0.08 14.58
C ALA A 63 -13.48 0.36 13.14
N TRP A 64 -12.55 0.76 12.27
CA TRP A 64 -12.81 1.02 10.85
C TRP A 64 -13.29 -0.25 10.13
N ALA A 65 -12.58 -1.38 10.27
CA ALA A 65 -12.98 -2.65 9.67
C ALA A 65 -14.37 -3.13 10.12
N LYS A 66 -14.72 -2.89 11.38
CA LYS A 66 -16.05 -3.22 11.93
C LYS A 66 -17.16 -2.40 11.28
N GLN A 67 -16.93 -1.13 10.93
CA GLN A 67 -17.94 -0.29 10.26
C GLN A 67 -18.35 -0.83 8.90
N TYR A 68 -17.43 -1.49 8.19
CA TYR A 68 -17.70 -2.13 6.89
C TYR A 68 -18.17 -3.58 7.00
N GLY A 69 -18.29 -4.13 8.22
CA GLY A 69 -18.69 -5.52 8.43
C GLY A 69 -17.73 -6.54 7.80
N LEU A 70 -16.43 -6.22 7.77
CA LEU A 70 -15.45 -7.12 7.16
C LEU A 70 -15.41 -8.48 7.89
N PRO A 71 -15.49 -9.61 7.15
CA PRO A 71 -15.42 -10.93 7.76
C PRO A 71 -14.01 -11.23 8.25
N ALA A 72 -13.88 -12.19 9.18
CA ALA A 72 -12.58 -12.66 9.65
C ALA A 72 -11.76 -13.26 8.48
N ALA A 73 -12.35 -14.24 7.79
CA ALA A 73 -11.84 -14.83 6.57
C ALA A 73 -12.50 -14.19 5.34
N THR A 74 -11.73 -13.89 4.30
CA THR A 74 -12.28 -13.36 3.04
C THR A 74 -12.69 -14.54 2.14
N PRO A 75 -13.99 -14.82 1.95
CA PRO A 75 -14.45 -16.08 1.31
C PRO A 75 -14.14 -16.16 -0.19
N SER A 76 -13.91 -15.03 -0.85
CA SER A 76 -13.51 -14.98 -2.27
C SER A 76 -12.60 -13.77 -2.50
N PRO A 77 -11.29 -13.89 -2.22
CA PRO A 77 -10.33 -12.83 -2.47
C PRO A 77 -10.22 -12.50 -3.96
N LYS A 78 -10.44 -11.24 -4.31
CA LYS A 78 -10.23 -10.72 -5.66
C LYS A 78 -8.81 -10.22 -5.84
N THR A 79 -8.33 -10.20 -7.08
CA THR A 79 -7.09 -9.53 -7.47
C THR A 79 -7.41 -8.12 -7.91
N VAL A 80 -6.89 -7.14 -7.16
CA VAL A 80 -7.06 -5.71 -7.42
C VAL A 80 -5.77 -5.15 -7.99
N GLY A 81 -5.84 -4.63 -9.21
CA GLY A 81 -4.73 -3.92 -9.84
C GLY A 81 -4.59 -2.52 -9.28
N LEU A 82 -3.45 -2.16 -8.70
CA LEU A 82 -3.20 -0.84 -8.13
C LEU A 82 -2.12 -0.10 -8.94
N VAL A 83 -2.48 1.00 -9.58
CA VAL A 83 -1.55 1.93 -10.22
C VAL A 83 -1.36 3.13 -9.31
N THR A 84 -0.12 3.37 -8.86
CA THR A 84 0.17 4.48 -7.95
C THR A 84 0.79 5.67 -8.68
N ALA A 85 0.41 6.89 -8.28
CA ALA A 85 1.16 8.09 -8.64
C ALA A 85 2.50 8.17 -7.89
N GLY A 86 3.36 9.10 -8.31
CA GLY A 86 4.69 9.31 -7.70
C GLY A 86 5.02 10.77 -7.44
N ASN A 87 3.99 11.62 -7.28
CA ASN A 87 4.14 13.05 -6.98
C ASN A 87 4.07 13.36 -5.48
N ILE A 88 3.61 12.42 -4.65
CA ILE A 88 3.54 12.54 -3.18
C ILE A 88 4.08 11.23 -2.57
N PRO A 89 4.92 11.29 -1.52
CA PRO A 89 5.41 10.09 -0.85
C PRO A 89 4.27 9.18 -0.39
N LEU A 90 4.33 7.90 -0.75
CA LEU A 90 3.37 6.88 -0.27
C LEU A 90 1.90 7.17 -0.62
N VAL A 91 1.62 7.90 -1.69
CA VAL A 91 0.24 8.26 -2.09
C VAL A 91 -0.66 7.04 -2.30
N GLY A 92 -0.12 5.94 -2.83
CA GLY A 92 -0.84 4.68 -3.02
C GLY A 92 -0.95 3.80 -1.77
N PHE A 93 -0.41 4.23 -0.63
CA PHE A 93 -0.42 3.44 0.59
C PHE A 93 -1.82 3.18 1.11
N HIS A 94 -2.70 4.19 1.07
CA HIS A 94 -4.07 4.04 1.54
C HIS A 94 -4.85 3.00 0.72
N ASP A 95 -4.71 3.03 -0.61
CA ASP A 95 -5.34 2.03 -1.47
C ASP A 95 -4.82 0.63 -1.19
N LEU A 96 -3.49 0.48 -1.02
CA LEU A 96 -2.89 -0.78 -0.61
C LEU A 96 -3.42 -1.27 0.73
N LEU A 97 -3.55 -0.37 1.72
CA LEU A 97 -4.10 -0.68 3.04
C LEU A 97 -5.53 -1.19 2.92
N CYS A 98 -6.38 -0.55 2.11
CA CYS A 98 -7.75 -1.00 1.88
C CYS A 98 -7.80 -2.39 1.22
N ILE A 99 -6.98 -2.64 0.20
CA ILE A 99 -6.90 -3.95 -0.46
C ILE A 99 -6.45 -5.01 0.55
N PHE A 100 -5.40 -4.72 1.32
CA PHE A 100 -4.84 -5.65 2.29
C PHE A 100 -5.83 -5.94 3.43
N ILE A 101 -6.40 -4.93 4.08
CA ILE A 101 -7.33 -5.11 5.20
C ILE A 101 -8.62 -5.82 4.77
N SER A 102 -9.13 -5.57 3.57
CA SER A 102 -10.28 -6.31 3.01
C SER A 102 -9.96 -7.78 2.65
N GLY A 103 -8.68 -8.16 2.70
CA GLY A 103 -8.22 -9.52 2.42
C GLY A 103 -8.22 -9.86 0.93
N HIS A 104 -8.12 -8.84 0.08
CA HIS A 104 -7.92 -8.98 -1.36
C HIS A 104 -6.43 -9.03 -1.71
N LYS A 105 -6.13 -9.45 -2.94
CA LYS A 105 -4.76 -9.47 -3.47
C LYS A 105 -4.47 -8.16 -4.18
N ALA A 106 -3.35 -7.52 -3.89
CA ALA A 106 -2.86 -6.34 -4.56
C ALA A 106 -1.84 -6.73 -5.64
N LEU A 107 -2.13 -6.37 -6.89
CA LEU A 107 -1.17 -6.38 -7.98
C LEU A 107 -0.76 -4.95 -8.30
N ILE A 108 0.42 -4.54 -7.85
CA ILE A 108 0.82 -3.14 -7.81
C ILE A 108 1.75 -2.82 -8.96
N LYS A 109 1.39 -1.80 -9.76
CA LYS A 109 2.29 -1.11 -10.67
C LYS A 109 2.69 0.21 -10.02
N PRO A 110 3.85 0.28 -9.34
CA PRO A 110 4.28 1.50 -8.70
C PRO A 110 4.69 2.53 -9.77
N SER A 111 4.63 3.81 -9.42
CA SER A 111 5.26 4.84 -10.24
C SER A 111 6.75 4.55 -10.40
N SER A 112 7.29 4.77 -11.59
CA SER A 112 8.75 4.71 -11.80
C SER A 112 9.51 5.73 -10.95
N LYS A 113 8.83 6.78 -10.48
CA LYS A 113 9.37 7.83 -9.60
C LYS A 113 9.12 7.56 -8.11
N ASP A 114 8.25 6.60 -7.77
CA ASP A 114 7.93 6.26 -6.39
C ASP A 114 7.70 4.76 -6.28
N SER A 115 8.79 4.04 -6.04
CA SER A 115 8.71 2.60 -5.76
C SER A 115 9.52 2.16 -4.54
N ILE A 116 10.47 2.97 -4.07
CA ILE A 116 11.38 2.56 -2.99
C ILE A 116 10.65 2.37 -1.67
N LEU A 117 9.91 3.39 -1.21
CA LEU A 117 9.28 3.38 0.11
C LEU A 117 8.21 2.30 0.21
N LEU A 118 7.33 2.20 -0.79
CA LEU A 118 6.25 1.21 -0.79
C LEU A 118 6.80 -0.23 -0.89
N LYS A 119 7.82 -0.47 -1.74
CA LYS A 119 8.47 -1.79 -1.80
C LYS A 119 9.16 -2.15 -0.50
N TYR A 120 9.83 -1.19 0.15
CA TYR A 120 10.44 -1.43 1.46
C TYR A 120 9.39 -1.87 2.48
N ILE A 121 8.26 -1.17 2.56
CA ILE A 121 7.17 -1.52 3.48
C ILE A 121 6.64 -2.93 3.20
N VAL A 122 6.33 -3.25 1.95
CA VAL A 122 5.80 -4.58 1.58
C VAL A 122 6.83 -5.68 1.85
N ASN A 123 8.11 -5.44 1.55
CA ASN A 123 9.17 -6.39 1.88
C ASN A 123 9.25 -6.61 3.40
N LYS A 124 9.13 -5.54 4.19
CA LYS A 124 9.13 -5.66 5.65
C LYS A 124 7.91 -6.44 6.17
N MET A 125 6.74 -6.26 5.56
CA MET A 125 5.56 -7.08 5.84
C MET A 125 5.84 -8.55 5.53
N SER A 126 6.45 -8.85 4.39
CA SER A 126 6.81 -10.22 3.99
C SER A 126 7.89 -10.87 4.87
N GLU A 127 8.81 -10.08 5.42
CA GLU A 127 9.79 -10.56 6.41
C GLU A 127 9.10 -11.00 7.72
N LEU A 128 8.08 -10.26 8.15
CA LEU A 128 7.31 -10.57 9.35
C LEU A 128 6.31 -11.73 9.12
N ASP A 129 5.74 -11.83 7.92
CA ASP A 129 4.87 -12.93 7.52
C ASP A 129 4.97 -13.21 6.01
N ALA A 130 5.55 -14.36 5.67
CA ALA A 130 5.78 -14.75 4.28
C ALA A 130 4.48 -14.89 3.43
N ARG A 131 3.31 -15.08 4.07
CA ARG A 131 2.00 -15.15 3.37
C ARG A 131 1.66 -13.85 2.66
N VAL A 132 2.30 -12.73 3.01
CA VAL A 132 2.14 -11.44 2.31
C VAL A 132 2.52 -11.55 0.84
N ASN A 133 3.47 -12.40 0.47
CA ASN A 133 3.90 -12.58 -0.92
C ASN A 133 2.80 -13.17 -1.82
N ASP A 134 1.81 -13.84 -1.23
CA ASP A 134 0.61 -14.35 -1.94
C ASP A 134 -0.48 -13.27 -2.07
N LEU A 135 -0.40 -12.21 -1.27
CA LEU A 135 -1.37 -11.13 -1.17
C LEU A 135 -0.92 -9.86 -1.88
N ILE A 136 0.38 -9.56 -1.94
CA ILE A 136 0.89 -8.32 -2.49
C ILE A 136 2.05 -8.64 -3.43
N GLN A 137 1.91 -8.22 -4.69
CA GLN A 137 2.92 -8.45 -5.73
C GLN A 137 3.11 -7.19 -6.56
N PHE A 138 4.35 -6.93 -6.98
CA PHE A 138 4.68 -5.83 -7.88
C PHE A 138 4.83 -6.32 -9.32
N GLN A 139 4.23 -5.62 -10.28
CA GLN A 139 4.35 -5.91 -11.72
C GLN A 139 4.51 -4.64 -12.56
N GLU A 140 5.22 -4.77 -13.69
CA GLU A 140 5.38 -3.65 -14.64
C GLU A 140 4.11 -3.38 -15.48
N GLN A 141 3.31 -4.42 -15.70
CA GLN A 141 2.04 -4.33 -16.42
C GLN A 141 0.96 -5.07 -15.64
N LEU A 142 -0.17 -4.39 -15.40
CA LEU A 142 -1.32 -5.01 -14.76
C LEU A 142 -2.20 -5.64 -15.84
N LYS A 143 -2.49 -6.93 -15.68
CA LYS A 143 -3.40 -7.70 -16.53
C LYS A 143 -4.18 -8.66 -15.66
N ASN A 144 -5.35 -9.08 -16.13
CA ASN A 144 -6.15 -10.14 -15.51
C ASN A 144 -6.52 -9.88 -14.03
N CYS A 145 -6.68 -8.61 -13.63
CA CYS A 145 -7.26 -8.25 -12.33
C CYS A 145 -8.79 -8.21 -12.41
N ASP A 146 -9.45 -8.46 -11.29
CA ASP A 146 -10.91 -8.40 -11.14
C ASP A 146 -11.44 -6.97 -11.01
N ALA A 147 -10.61 -6.06 -10.49
CA ALA A 147 -10.88 -4.63 -10.33
C ALA A 147 -9.57 -3.84 -10.46
N TYR A 148 -9.66 -2.53 -10.75
CA TYR A 148 -8.47 -1.68 -10.86
C TYR A 148 -8.67 -0.35 -10.13
N ILE A 149 -7.66 0.04 -9.35
CA ILE A 149 -7.54 1.35 -8.72
C ILE A 149 -6.38 2.08 -9.38
N ALA A 150 -6.61 3.32 -9.80
CA ALA A 150 -5.53 4.22 -10.22
C ALA A 150 -5.61 5.54 -9.46
N THR A 151 -4.51 5.87 -8.79
CA THR A 151 -4.28 7.21 -8.26
C THR A 151 -3.41 7.98 -9.25
N GLY A 152 -3.88 9.15 -9.69
CA GLY A 152 -3.18 9.96 -10.70
C GLY A 152 -3.93 11.24 -11.06
N GLY A 153 -3.24 12.15 -11.76
CA GLY A 153 -3.85 13.39 -12.24
C GLY A 153 -4.82 13.19 -13.42
N ASN A 154 -5.52 14.25 -13.80
CA ASN A 154 -6.55 14.25 -14.84
C ASN A 154 -6.11 13.71 -16.21
N ASN A 155 -4.82 13.77 -16.54
CA ASN A 155 -4.31 13.22 -17.79
C ASN A 155 -4.16 11.70 -17.74
N THR A 156 -3.81 11.15 -16.58
CA THR A 156 -3.67 9.71 -16.38
C THR A 156 -5.04 9.03 -16.26
N SER A 157 -6.05 9.73 -15.72
CA SER A 157 -7.41 9.19 -15.59
C SER A 157 -8.08 8.91 -16.94
N ARG A 158 -7.87 9.73 -17.98
CA ARG A 158 -8.42 9.46 -19.32
C ARG A 158 -7.88 8.18 -19.95
N TYR A 159 -6.56 7.98 -19.87
CA TYR A 159 -5.94 6.73 -20.34
C TYR A 159 -6.42 5.54 -19.52
N PHE A 160 -6.53 5.71 -18.21
CA PHE A 160 -7.03 4.65 -17.33
C PHE A 160 -8.48 4.27 -17.66
N SER A 161 -9.39 5.23 -17.78
CA SER A 161 -10.79 4.97 -18.19
C SER A 161 -10.87 4.27 -19.55
N TYR A 162 -10.01 4.63 -20.51
CA TYR A 162 -9.99 3.97 -21.82
C TYR A 162 -9.59 2.49 -21.73
N TYR A 163 -8.57 2.13 -20.94
CA TYR A 163 -8.08 0.75 -20.84
C TYR A 163 -8.85 -0.11 -19.82
N PHE A 164 -9.32 0.50 -18.73
CA PHE A 164 -9.83 -0.19 -17.55
C PHE A 164 -11.24 0.20 -17.14
N GLY A 165 -11.89 1.17 -17.79
CA GLY A 165 -13.22 1.66 -17.39
C GLY A 165 -14.38 0.65 -17.51
N LYS A 166 -14.12 -0.53 -18.07
CA LYS A 166 -15.06 -1.67 -18.08
C LYS A 166 -15.01 -2.51 -16.80
N TYR A 167 -14.02 -2.30 -15.95
CA TYR A 167 -13.87 -2.97 -14.66
C TYR A 167 -14.41 -2.06 -13.54
N PRO A 168 -14.91 -2.64 -12.44
CA PRO A 168 -15.25 -1.89 -11.24
C PRO A 168 -14.06 -1.12 -10.66
#